data_AF-A0A0L7LR03-F1
#
_entry.id   AF-A0A0L7LR03-F1
#
_cell.length_a   1.000
_cell.length_b   1.000
_cell.length_c   1.000
_cell.angle_alpha   90.00
_cell.angle_beta   90.00
_cell.angle_gamma   90.00
#
_symmetry.space_group_name_H-M   'P 1'
#
loop_
_entity.id
_entity.type
_entity.pdbx_description
1 polymer ?
#
loop_
_entity_poly.entity_id
_entity_poly.type
_entity_poly.pdbx_seq_one_letter_code
_entity_poly.pdbx_strand_id
1 'polypeptide(L)'
;MLAGDNAKHPEWGSRVINPAGRKLLQGADRNGYEVLGPDSPTHIPTSTRASADVLDILVKNNIRCPVQIEVVYDLDTQHLPILITLALSANFTAPRPTGVKTDWAAYTSALMSIDVGHLTTPAEVENEVVRFLEAIQKAKVEASTPIAARRPQARDQLPLHIKQDLKEKRTLRREWARSRCPRLKSALNKLSAEVSEAVRTWRGETWDQTIDRASENDSSLYALNRALTRAPLPTYPRDRNGVRRFAPTDRAEILVAHLGQQFTPHSVPDDVPPEVVDHHTQVEEAVVEFLSRPAPTLGGDEFMYPAEVRKAILRLHGRNRRRAATG
;
A
#
# COMPACT_ATOMS: atom_id res chain seq x y z
N MET A 1 -19.29 2.02 -13.51
CA MET A 1 -19.11 3.35 -12.90
C MET A 1 -20.23 3.49 -11.87
N LEU A 2 -19.89 3.56 -10.59
CA LEU A 2 -20.85 3.70 -9.48
C LEU A 2 -21.11 5.20 -9.27
N ALA A 3 -22.37 5.59 -9.15
CA ALA A 3 -22.74 6.95 -8.78
C ALA A 3 -23.66 6.89 -7.55
N GLY A 4 -23.12 7.24 -6.39
CA GLY A 4 -23.87 7.79 -5.25
C GLY A 4 -23.50 9.28 -5.16
N ASP A 5 -24.39 10.23 -4.93
CA ASP A 5 -25.48 10.21 -3.96
C ASP A 5 -26.71 11.02 -4.42
N ASN A 6 -27.88 10.58 -3.92
CA ASN A 6 -29.15 11.32 -3.85
C ASN A 6 -29.96 11.55 -5.13
N ALA A 7 -29.71 10.88 -6.24
CA ALA A 7 -30.65 10.88 -7.37
C ALA A 7 -31.81 9.90 -7.08
N LYS A 8 -33.02 10.43 -6.81
CA LYS A 8 -34.18 9.62 -6.41
C LYS A 8 -35.19 9.50 -7.54
N HIS A 9 -35.47 8.28 -7.98
CA HIS A 9 -36.50 7.97 -8.97
C HIS A 9 -37.02 6.52 -8.82
N PRO A 10 -38.33 6.25 -9.03
CA PRO A 10 -38.91 4.90 -9.01
C PRO A 10 -38.32 3.92 -10.01
N GLU A 11 -37.83 4.41 -11.16
CA GLU A 11 -37.16 3.61 -12.21
C GLU A 11 -35.98 2.78 -11.67
N TRP A 12 -35.35 3.21 -10.58
CA TRP A 12 -34.29 2.47 -9.90
C TRP A 12 -34.61 2.20 -8.43
N GLY A 13 -35.90 2.04 -8.10
CA GLY A 13 -36.34 1.54 -6.80
C GLY A 13 -36.42 2.57 -5.66
N SER A 14 -36.20 3.87 -5.93
CA SER A 14 -36.43 4.89 -4.92
C SER A 14 -37.93 5.15 -4.72
N ARG A 15 -38.33 5.42 -3.48
CA ARG A 15 -39.73 5.70 -3.12
C ARG A 15 -40.26 7.03 -3.64
N VAL A 16 -39.37 7.99 -3.88
CA VAL A 16 -39.74 9.37 -4.21
C VAL A 16 -38.97 9.84 -5.43
N ILE A 17 -39.48 10.87 -6.08
CA ILE A 17 -38.81 11.54 -7.19
C ILE A 17 -38.23 12.86 -6.70
N ASN A 18 -36.98 13.14 -7.03
CA ASN A 18 -36.38 14.46 -6.83
C ASN A 18 -35.81 15.06 -8.13
N PRO A 19 -35.45 16.36 -8.14
CA PRO A 19 -34.93 17.00 -9.35
C PRO A 19 -33.67 16.33 -9.93
N ALA A 20 -32.80 15.81 -9.06
CA ALA A 20 -31.61 15.08 -9.48
C ALA A 20 -31.97 13.78 -10.21
N GLY A 21 -32.94 13.01 -9.69
CA GLY A 21 -33.43 11.80 -10.35
C GLY A 21 -34.10 12.07 -11.69
N ARG A 22 -34.93 13.13 -11.80
CA ARG A 22 -35.49 13.53 -13.11
C ARG A 22 -34.42 13.89 -14.12
N LYS A 23 -33.40 14.66 -13.70
CA LYS A 23 -32.27 15.03 -14.58
C LYS A 23 -31.48 13.80 -15.01
N LEU A 24 -31.27 12.85 -14.11
CA LEU A 24 -30.54 11.63 -14.40
C LEU A 24 -31.31 10.74 -15.39
N LEU A 25 -32.63 10.58 -15.23
CA LEU A 25 -33.45 9.83 -16.18
C LEU A 25 -33.45 10.48 -17.57
N GLN A 26 -33.68 11.79 -17.65
CA GLN A 26 -33.59 12.51 -18.93
C GLN A 26 -32.20 12.40 -19.57
N GLY A 27 -31.15 12.38 -18.75
CA GLY A 27 -29.78 12.18 -19.21
C GLY A 27 -29.55 10.77 -19.76
N ALA A 28 -30.11 9.76 -19.11
CA ALA A 28 -30.07 8.37 -19.55
C ALA A 28 -30.73 8.22 -20.92
N ASP A 29 -31.96 8.74 -21.08
CA ASP A 29 -32.72 8.70 -22.33
C ASP A 29 -31.99 9.39 -23.49
N ARG A 30 -31.35 10.53 -23.23
CA ARG A 30 -30.66 11.32 -24.25
C ARG A 30 -29.34 10.72 -24.70
N ASN A 31 -28.62 10.05 -23.79
CA ASN A 31 -27.24 9.61 -24.02
C ASN A 31 -27.08 8.09 -24.12
N GLY A 32 -28.18 7.32 -24.03
CA GLY A 32 -28.20 5.88 -24.26
C GLY A 32 -27.50 5.05 -23.17
N TYR A 33 -27.40 5.56 -21.93
CA TYR A 33 -26.96 4.78 -20.78
C TYR A 33 -28.15 4.37 -19.92
N GLU A 34 -28.01 3.28 -19.17
CA GLU A 34 -29.06 2.76 -18.28
C GLU A 34 -28.69 3.03 -16.82
N VAL A 35 -29.72 3.25 -16.01
CA VAL A 35 -29.62 3.40 -14.56
C VAL A 35 -30.40 2.28 -13.90
N LEU A 36 -29.73 1.52 -13.06
CA LEU A 36 -30.29 0.35 -12.38
C LEU A 36 -30.15 0.53 -10.87
N GLY A 37 -31.17 0.10 -10.13
CA GLY A 37 -31.14 0.04 -8.67
C GLY A 37 -31.50 -1.34 -8.16
N PRO A 38 -31.15 -1.68 -6.91
CA PRO A 38 -31.61 -2.90 -6.27
C PRO A 38 -33.12 -2.87 -5.95
N ASP A 39 -33.68 -4.06 -5.70
CA ASP A 39 -35.08 -4.25 -5.27
C ASP A 39 -35.34 -3.85 -3.80
N SER A 40 -34.28 -3.57 -3.05
CA SER A 40 -34.29 -3.35 -1.61
C SER A 40 -33.59 -2.03 -1.28
N PRO A 41 -33.99 -1.30 -0.22
CA PRO A 41 -33.35 -0.06 0.17
C PRO A 41 -31.86 -0.20 0.46
N THR A 42 -31.04 0.73 -0.07
CA THR A 42 -29.59 0.79 0.19
C THR A 42 -29.26 1.73 1.33
N HIS A 43 -30.16 2.63 1.70
CA HIS A 43 -29.99 3.51 2.85
C HIS A 43 -31.08 3.24 3.89
N ILE A 44 -30.66 2.87 5.10
CA ILE A 44 -31.52 2.61 6.26
C ILE A 44 -31.22 3.65 7.35
N PRO A 45 -32.07 4.66 7.50
CA PRO A 45 -31.91 5.66 8.55
C PRO A 45 -31.98 5.06 9.96
N THR A 46 -31.16 5.60 10.87
CA THR A 46 -31.28 5.28 12.30
C THR A 46 -32.56 5.88 12.90
N SER A 47 -32.97 7.06 12.43
CA SER A 47 -34.20 7.73 12.88
C SER A 47 -35.44 6.94 12.47
N THR A 48 -36.40 6.81 13.38
CA THR A 48 -37.73 6.23 13.10
C THR A 48 -38.62 7.15 12.26
N ARG A 49 -38.31 8.44 12.20
CA ARG A 49 -39.03 9.44 11.41
C ARG A 49 -38.62 9.43 9.93
N ALA A 50 -37.46 8.85 9.63
CA ALA A 50 -36.95 8.73 8.28
C ALA A 50 -37.20 7.33 7.73
N SER A 51 -37.56 7.25 6.46
CA SER A 51 -37.82 5.98 5.78
C SER A 51 -36.59 5.47 5.04
N ALA A 52 -36.44 4.16 4.97
CA ALA A 52 -35.43 3.53 4.13
C ALA A 52 -35.72 3.81 2.65
N ASP A 53 -34.67 4.00 1.84
CA ASP A 53 -34.77 4.39 0.43
C ASP A 53 -33.59 3.81 -0.37
N VAL A 54 -33.69 3.78 -1.69
CA VAL A 54 -32.58 3.43 -2.60
C VAL A 54 -31.82 4.70 -2.96
N LEU A 55 -30.55 4.77 -2.57
CA LEU A 55 -29.65 5.89 -2.88
C LEU A 55 -28.43 5.46 -3.69
N ASP A 56 -28.03 4.20 -3.58
CA ASP A 56 -26.87 3.62 -4.24
C ASP A 56 -27.34 2.89 -5.50
N ILE A 57 -26.96 3.44 -6.66
CA ILE A 57 -27.43 2.99 -7.97
C ILE A 57 -26.25 2.70 -8.90
N LEU A 58 -26.51 1.86 -9.90
CA LEU A 58 -25.57 1.53 -10.96
C LEU A 58 -25.92 2.30 -12.22
N VAL A 59 -24.96 3.05 -12.76
CA VAL A 59 -25.05 3.59 -14.11
C VAL A 59 -24.18 2.73 -15.03
N LYS A 60 -24.80 2.14 -16.06
CA LYS A 60 -24.09 1.34 -17.06
C LYS A 60 -24.28 1.93 -18.45
N ASN A 61 -23.22 1.92 -19.24
CA ASN A 61 -23.25 2.33 -20.64
C ASN A 61 -22.53 1.26 -21.46
N ASN A 62 -23.13 0.81 -22.57
CA ASN A 62 -22.56 -0.21 -23.46
C ASN A 62 -22.20 -1.56 -22.79
N ILE A 63 -22.81 -1.89 -21.65
CA ILE A 63 -22.68 -3.21 -21.01
C ILE A 63 -23.88 -4.06 -21.38
N ARG A 64 -23.67 -5.02 -22.30
CA ARG A 64 -24.72 -5.90 -22.85
C ARG A 64 -24.95 -7.19 -22.07
N CYS A 65 -24.16 -7.47 -21.04
CA CYS A 65 -24.36 -8.66 -20.21
C CYS A 65 -25.50 -8.45 -19.20
N PRO A 66 -26.20 -9.53 -18.79
CA PRO A 66 -27.15 -9.44 -17.68
C PRO A 66 -26.47 -8.95 -16.41
N VAL A 67 -27.14 -8.05 -15.70
CA VAL A 67 -26.66 -7.43 -14.46
C VAL A 67 -27.64 -7.77 -13.34
N GLN A 68 -27.12 -8.34 -12.26
CA GLN A 68 -27.85 -8.56 -11.01
C GLN A 68 -27.28 -7.62 -9.94
N ILE A 69 -28.17 -6.94 -9.22
CA ILE A 69 -27.81 -6.00 -8.15
C ILE A 69 -28.49 -6.46 -6.87
N GLU A 70 -27.68 -6.72 -5.85
CA GLU A 70 -28.17 -7.16 -4.54
C GLU A 70 -27.67 -6.24 -3.44
N VAL A 71 -28.48 -6.00 -2.42
CA VAL A 71 -28.06 -5.27 -1.22
C VAL A 71 -27.39 -6.23 -0.24
N VAL A 72 -26.18 -5.87 0.20
CA VAL A 72 -25.39 -6.65 1.15
C VAL A 72 -25.54 -6.07 2.56
N TYR A 73 -25.97 -6.91 3.49
CA TYR A 73 -26.30 -6.57 4.88
C TYR A 73 -25.12 -6.80 5.84
N ASP A 74 -23.89 -6.54 5.39
CA ASP A 74 -22.64 -6.88 6.11
C ASP A 74 -22.13 -5.76 7.01
N LEU A 75 -22.47 -4.50 6.72
CA LEU A 75 -21.95 -3.33 7.42
C LEU A 75 -22.98 -2.77 8.39
N ASP A 76 -22.51 -2.33 9.57
CA ASP A 76 -23.31 -1.68 10.61
C ASP A 76 -23.52 -0.17 10.34
N THR A 77 -23.48 0.24 9.06
CA THR A 77 -23.68 1.61 8.58
C THR A 77 -25.12 1.85 8.11
N GLN A 78 -25.50 3.13 7.98
CA GLN A 78 -26.79 3.53 7.38
C GLN A 78 -26.84 3.24 5.88
N HIS A 79 -25.70 3.37 5.18
CA HIS A 79 -25.55 2.90 3.80
C HIS A 79 -25.18 1.42 3.78
N LEU A 80 -25.93 0.64 3.00
CA LEU A 80 -25.70 -0.76 2.73
C LEU A 80 -25.02 -0.91 1.38
N PRO A 81 -23.89 -1.62 1.32
CA PRO A 81 -23.20 -1.84 0.06
C PRO A 81 -24.08 -2.64 -0.91
N ILE A 82 -23.97 -2.33 -2.21
CA ILE A 82 -24.56 -3.13 -3.27
C ILE A 82 -23.51 -4.05 -3.89
N LEU A 83 -23.88 -5.32 -4.12
CA LEU A 83 -23.11 -6.27 -4.90
C LEU A 83 -23.67 -6.30 -6.32
N ILE A 84 -22.79 -6.06 -7.29
CA ILE A 84 -23.14 -6.09 -8.71
C ILE A 84 -22.50 -7.33 -9.31
N THR A 85 -23.33 -8.23 -9.84
CA THR A 85 -22.89 -9.42 -10.55
C THR A 85 -23.17 -9.24 -12.04
N LEU A 86 -22.11 -9.31 -12.84
CA LEU A 86 -22.19 -9.28 -14.30
C LEU A 86 -22.12 -10.71 -14.81
N ALA A 87 -23.19 -11.20 -15.44
CA ALA A 87 -23.22 -12.51 -16.06
C ALA A 87 -22.49 -12.44 -17.41
N LEU A 88 -21.17 -12.47 -17.36
CA LEU A 88 -20.33 -12.59 -18.54
C LEU A 88 -20.56 -14.00 -19.13
N SER A 89 -20.54 -14.14 -20.46
CA SER A 89 -20.88 -15.41 -21.15
C SER A 89 -20.21 -16.63 -20.49
N ALA A 90 -20.78 -17.83 -20.61
CA ALA A 90 -20.23 -19.06 -20.00
C ALA A 90 -18.73 -19.33 -20.27
N ASN A 91 -18.17 -18.74 -21.33
CA ASN A 91 -16.76 -18.84 -21.71
C ASN A 91 -15.88 -17.68 -21.19
N PHE A 92 -16.46 -16.73 -20.46
CA PHE A 92 -15.74 -15.61 -19.88
C PHE A 92 -15.32 -15.98 -18.46
N THR A 93 -14.16 -16.60 -18.38
CA THR A 93 -13.39 -16.60 -17.13
C THR A 93 -12.66 -15.27 -17.10
N ALA A 94 -13.06 -14.33 -16.23
CA ALA A 94 -12.19 -13.21 -15.92
C ALA A 94 -10.84 -13.83 -15.52
N PRO A 95 -9.73 -13.56 -16.23
CA PRO A 95 -8.45 -14.10 -15.81
C PRO A 95 -8.24 -13.57 -14.40
N ARG A 96 -8.34 -14.44 -13.40
CA ARG A 96 -7.76 -14.12 -12.10
C ARG A 96 -6.31 -13.84 -12.45
N PRO A 97 -5.79 -12.63 -12.20
CA PRO A 97 -4.36 -12.47 -12.24
C PRO A 97 -3.86 -13.40 -11.15
N THR A 98 -3.36 -14.57 -11.53
CA THR A 98 -2.38 -15.25 -10.71
C THR A 98 -1.31 -14.19 -10.53
N GLY A 99 -1.16 -13.68 -9.32
CA GLY A 99 -0.09 -12.72 -9.07
C GLY A 99 1.18 -13.39 -9.57
N VAL A 100 1.88 -12.77 -10.50
CA VAL A 100 3.14 -13.30 -11.02
C VAL A 100 4.21 -12.31 -10.62
N LYS A 101 5.31 -12.84 -10.08
CA LYS A 101 6.51 -12.05 -9.81
C LYS A 101 7.52 -12.36 -10.92
N THR A 102 7.75 -11.39 -11.78
CA THR A 102 8.75 -11.48 -12.84
C THR A 102 10.10 -10.98 -12.32
N ASP A 103 11.15 -11.78 -12.51
CA ASP A 103 12.53 -11.34 -12.38
C ASP A 103 12.90 -10.54 -13.64
N TRP A 104 12.87 -9.22 -13.52
CA TRP A 104 13.17 -8.32 -14.63
C TRP A 104 14.61 -8.44 -15.13
N ALA A 105 15.57 -8.83 -14.28
CA ALA A 105 16.96 -9.01 -14.70
C ALA A 105 17.08 -10.28 -15.56
N ALA A 106 16.49 -11.39 -15.11
CA ALA A 106 16.44 -12.63 -15.89
C ALA A 106 15.68 -12.44 -17.22
N TYR A 107 14.53 -11.76 -17.20
CA TYR A 107 13.75 -11.45 -18.40
C TYR A 107 14.54 -10.60 -19.39
N THR A 108 15.22 -9.55 -18.90
CA THR A 108 16.04 -8.67 -19.75
C THR A 108 17.20 -9.45 -20.36
N SER A 109 17.87 -10.31 -19.58
CA SER A 109 18.94 -11.17 -20.09
C SER A 109 18.43 -12.13 -21.18
N ALA A 110 17.25 -12.72 -20.99
CA ALA A 110 16.64 -13.62 -21.96
C ALA A 110 16.18 -12.92 -23.24
N LEU A 111 15.76 -11.65 -23.16
CA LEU A 111 15.47 -10.84 -24.36
C LEU A 111 16.75 -10.47 -25.13
N MET A 112 17.81 -10.13 -24.42
CA MET A 112 19.09 -9.76 -25.03
C MET A 112 19.78 -10.94 -25.72
N SER A 113 19.41 -12.19 -25.39
CA SER A 113 19.91 -13.38 -26.07
C SER A 113 19.05 -13.82 -27.28
N ILE A 114 17.97 -13.10 -27.62
CA ILE A 114 17.19 -13.39 -28.82
C ILE A 114 17.93 -12.81 -30.02
N ASP A 115 18.55 -13.69 -30.80
CA ASP A 115 19.24 -13.31 -32.03
C ASP A 115 18.29 -13.37 -33.23
N VAL A 116 18.14 -12.26 -33.96
CA VAL A 116 17.37 -12.20 -35.20
C VAL A 116 18.37 -12.30 -36.36
N GLY A 117 18.36 -13.44 -37.02
CA GLY A 117 19.26 -13.71 -38.14
C GLY A 117 18.97 -12.83 -39.36
N HIS A 118 19.78 -13.00 -40.41
CA HIS A 118 19.56 -12.24 -41.65
C HIS A 118 18.32 -12.75 -42.39
N LEU A 119 17.35 -11.85 -42.60
CA LEU A 119 16.11 -12.11 -43.32
C LEU A 119 16.21 -11.53 -44.73
N THR A 120 15.89 -12.34 -45.73
CA THR A 120 16.04 -12.02 -47.16
C THR A 120 14.73 -12.09 -47.92
N THR A 121 13.73 -12.84 -47.43
CA THR A 121 12.43 -12.97 -48.09
C THR A 121 11.27 -12.49 -47.21
N PRO A 122 10.15 -12.03 -47.80
CA PRO A 122 8.96 -11.66 -47.03
C PRO A 122 8.41 -12.80 -46.16
N ALA A 123 8.52 -14.05 -46.62
CA ALA A 123 8.09 -15.22 -45.86
C ALA A 123 8.99 -15.51 -44.65
N GLU A 124 10.30 -15.27 -44.76
CA GLU A 124 11.22 -15.35 -43.62
C GLU A 124 10.89 -14.30 -42.55
N VAL A 125 10.50 -13.09 -42.97
CA VAL A 125 10.10 -12.03 -42.04
C VAL A 125 8.85 -12.43 -41.23
N GLU A 126 7.82 -12.94 -41.89
CA GLU A 126 6.59 -13.37 -41.20
C GLU A 126 6.85 -14.53 -40.22
N ASN A 127 7.65 -15.53 -40.63
CA ASN A 127 8.02 -16.63 -39.74
C ASN A 127 8.87 -16.16 -38.56
N GLU A 128 9.76 -15.20 -38.79
CA GLU A 128 10.62 -14.64 -37.76
C GLU A 128 9.84 -13.80 -36.75
N VAL A 129 8.81 -13.06 -37.19
CA VAL A 129 7.90 -12.33 -36.29
C VAL A 129 7.18 -13.29 -35.35
N VAL A 130 6.71 -14.44 -35.86
CA VAL A 130 6.07 -15.47 -35.03
C VAL A 130 7.07 -16.05 -34.03
N ARG A 131 8.27 -16.44 -34.49
CA ARG A 131 9.34 -16.98 -33.64
C ARG A 131 9.75 -15.98 -32.55
N PHE A 132 9.90 -14.71 -32.90
CA PHE A 132 10.27 -13.64 -31.98
C PHE A 132 9.20 -13.40 -30.91
N LEU A 133 7.92 -13.39 -31.31
CA LEU A 133 6.80 -13.28 -30.38
C LEU A 133 6.75 -14.47 -29.42
N GLU A 134 6.94 -15.69 -29.92
CA GLU A 134 7.01 -16.90 -29.09
C GLU A 134 8.19 -16.85 -28.12
N ALA A 135 9.37 -16.38 -28.57
CA ALA A 135 10.55 -16.22 -27.73
C ALA A 135 10.35 -15.19 -26.62
N ILE A 136 9.72 -14.04 -26.92
CA ILE A 136 9.35 -13.03 -25.91
C ILE A 136 8.39 -13.63 -24.88
N GLN A 137 7.35 -14.33 -25.33
CA GLN A 137 6.37 -14.94 -24.45
C GLN A 137 7.00 -16.01 -23.56
N LYS A 138 7.87 -16.85 -24.13
CA LYS A 138 8.63 -17.87 -23.41
C LYS A 138 9.55 -17.26 -22.36
N ALA A 139 10.35 -16.26 -22.73
CA ALA A 139 11.23 -15.54 -21.82
C ALA A 139 10.45 -14.94 -20.64
N LYS A 140 9.26 -14.40 -20.92
CA LYS A 140 8.39 -13.86 -19.88
C LYS A 140 7.90 -14.94 -18.93
N VAL A 141 7.51 -16.11 -19.43
CA VAL A 141 7.05 -17.23 -18.60
C VAL A 141 8.19 -17.78 -17.75
N GLU A 142 9.38 -17.98 -18.32
CA GLU A 142 10.55 -18.52 -17.62
C GLU A 142 11.09 -17.57 -16.55
N ALA A 143 11.08 -16.26 -16.80
CA ALA A 143 11.47 -15.24 -15.83
C ALA A 143 10.38 -14.97 -14.77
N SER A 144 9.23 -15.63 -14.88
CA SER A 144 8.06 -15.39 -14.04
C SER A 144 7.81 -16.53 -13.07
N THR A 145 7.67 -16.19 -11.80
CA THR A 145 7.25 -17.14 -10.76
C THR A 145 5.82 -16.86 -10.32
N PRO A 146 4.95 -17.89 -10.21
CA PRO A 146 3.63 -17.70 -9.64
C PRO A 146 3.77 -17.30 -8.17
N ILE A 147 3.17 -16.17 -7.81
CA ILE A 147 2.99 -15.80 -6.41
C ILE A 147 2.05 -16.86 -5.83
N ALA A 148 2.55 -17.59 -4.82
CA ALA A 148 1.76 -18.60 -4.12
C ALA A 148 0.37 -18.07 -3.78
N ALA A 149 -0.64 -18.94 -3.91
CA ALA A 149 -2.02 -18.61 -3.61
C ALA A 149 -2.08 -17.80 -2.31
N ARG A 150 -2.79 -16.67 -2.38
CA ARG A 150 -2.94 -15.73 -1.27
C ARG A 150 -3.26 -16.54 -0.02
N ARG A 151 -2.45 -16.39 1.05
CA ARG A 151 -2.71 -17.08 2.32
C ARG A 151 -4.19 -16.88 2.69
N PRO A 152 -4.90 -17.93 3.14
CA PRO A 152 -6.32 -17.81 3.51
C PRO A 152 -6.49 -16.59 4.39
N GLN A 153 -7.41 -15.70 4.04
CA GLN A 153 -7.64 -14.53 4.88
C GLN A 153 -8.15 -14.99 6.24
N ALA A 154 -7.95 -14.19 7.28
CA ALA A 154 -8.47 -14.51 8.62
C ALA A 154 -9.99 -14.81 8.59
N ARG A 155 -10.72 -14.28 7.61
CA ARG A 155 -12.16 -14.57 7.40
C ARG A 155 -12.43 -16.01 6.96
N ASP A 156 -11.53 -16.60 6.19
CA ASP A 156 -11.64 -17.97 5.70
C ASP A 156 -11.41 -18.98 6.84
N GLN A 157 -10.67 -18.57 7.87
CA GLN A 157 -10.29 -19.38 9.03
C GLN A 157 -11.33 -19.38 10.16
N LEU A 158 -12.40 -18.58 10.07
CA LEU A 158 -13.43 -18.55 11.11
C LEU A 158 -14.09 -19.93 11.29
N PRO A 159 -14.35 -20.35 12.54
CA PRO A 159 -15.13 -21.54 12.85
C PRO A 159 -16.51 -21.53 12.19
N LEU A 160 -17.04 -22.72 11.91
CA LEU A 160 -18.32 -22.90 11.22
C LEU A 160 -19.49 -22.23 11.96
N HIS A 161 -19.52 -22.34 13.29
CA HIS A 161 -20.58 -21.74 14.10
C HIS A 161 -20.61 -20.21 13.94
N ILE A 162 -19.46 -19.52 14.01
CA ILE A 162 -19.40 -18.07 13.81
C ILE A 162 -19.83 -17.68 12.39
N LYS A 163 -19.48 -18.50 11.38
CA LYS A 163 -19.95 -18.28 10.00
C LYS A 163 -21.47 -18.41 9.88
N GLN A 164 -22.09 -19.35 10.60
CA GLN A 164 -23.54 -19.51 10.66
C GLN A 164 -24.19 -18.32 11.37
N ASP A 165 -23.66 -17.90 12.52
CA ASP A 165 -24.17 -16.74 13.26
C ASP A 165 -24.08 -15.45 12.45
N LEU A 166 -23.00 -15.25 11.69
CA LEU A 166 -22.87 -14.13 10.76
C LEU A 166 -23.94 -14.16 9.65
N LYS A 167 -24.29 -15.35 9.15
CA LYS A 167 -25.37 -15.54 8.15
C LYS A 167 -26.73 -15.22 8.77
N GLU A 168 -26.97 -15.65 10.00
CA GLU A 168 -28.20 -15.35 10.73
C GLU A 168 -28.30 -13.84 11.07
N LYS A 169 -27.20 -13.22 11.53
CA LYS A 169 -27.12 -11.77 11.76
C LYS A 169 -27.53 -10.99 10.51
N ARG A 170 -27.03 -11.37 9.33
CA ARG A 170 -27.42 -10.74 8.04
C ARG A 170 -28.91 -10.91 7.74
N THR A 171 -29.47 -12.08 8.05
CA THR A 171 -30.89 -12.39 7.82
C THR A 171 -31.77 -11.54 8.73
N LEU A 172 -31.49 -11.50 10.04
CA LEU A 172 -32.19 -10.64 11.00
C LEU A 172 -32.06 -9.16 10.64
N ARG A 173 -30.88 -8.72 10.16
CA ARG A 173 -30.69 -7.34 9.69
C ARG A 173 -31.58 -7.02 8.49
N ARG A 174 -31.67 -7.92 7.51
CA ARG A 174 -32.54 -7.77 6.34
C ARG A 174 -34.02 -7.72 6.75
N GLU A 175 -34.45 -8.59 7.65
CA GLU A 175 -35.84 -8.61 8.13
C GLU A 175 -36.18 -7.37 8.95
N TRP A 176 -35.28 -6.93 9.82
CA TRP A 176 -35.43 -5.68 10.56
C TRP A 176 -35.45 -4.46 9.63
N ALA A 177 -34.62 -4.44 8.59
CA ALA A 177 -34.60 -3.38 7.59
C ALA A 177 -35.97 -3.21 6.92
N ARG A 178 -36.62 -4.34 6.58
CA ARG A 178 -37.91 -4.38 5.90
C ARG A 178 -39.08 -4.09 6.84
N SER A 179 -39.12 -4.73 8.00
CA SER A 179 -40.25 -4.68 8.93
C SER A 179 -40.18 -3.54 9.95
N ARG A 180 -38.98 -3.03 10.23
CA ARG A 180 -38.68 -2.10 11.33
C ARG A 180 -39.17 -2.60 12.71
N CYS A 181 -39.34 -3.91 12.87
CA CYS A 181 -39.86 -4.51 14.10
C CYS A 181 -38.86 -4.38 15.26
N PRO A 182 -39.27 -3.85 16.43
CA PRO A 182 -38.40 -3.75 17.61
C PRO A 182 -37.90 -5.11 18.11
N ARG A 183 -38.70 -6.18 18.02
CA ARG A 183 -38.30 -7.53 18.45
C ARG A 183 -37.13 -8.06 17.62
N LEU A 184 -37.19 -7.87 16.30
CA LEU A 184 -36.09 -8.22 15.39
C LEU A 184 -34.84 -7.37 15.67
N LYS A 185 -35.01 -6.10 16.05
CA LYS A 185 -33.88 -5.25 16.45
C LYS A 185 -33.19 -5.77 17.71
N SER A 186 -33.97 -6.17 18.71
CA SER A 186 -33.44 -6.76 19.94
C SER A 186 -32.70 -8.07 19.68
N ALA A 187 -33.29 -8.97 18.88
CA ALA A 187 -32.65 -10.22 18.46
C ALA A 187 -31.34 -9.96 17.69
N LEU A 188 -31.36 -9.03 16.72
CA LEU A 188 -30.18 -8.62 15.96
C LEU A 188 -29.07 -8.07 16.88
N ASN A 189 -29.41 -7.22 17.84
CA ASN A 189 -28.43 -6.64 18.77
C ASN A 189 -27.82 -7.72 19.68
N LYS A 190 -28.65 -8.64 20.19
CA LYS A 190 -28.19 -9.80 20.98
C LYS A 190 -27.20 -10.65 20.18
N LEU A 191 -27.59 -11.10 18.98
CA LEU A 191 -26.74 -11.91 18.12
C LEU A 191 -25.46 -11.15 17.69
N SER A 192 -25.56 -9.83 17.49
CA SER A 192 -24.38 -9.02 17.18
C SER A 192 -23.37 -8.99 18.33
N ALA A 193 -23.84 -8.97 19.58
CA ALA A 193 -22.97 -9.05 20.75
C ALA A 193 -22.36 -10.45 20.88
N GLU A 194 -23.16 -11.50 20.71
CA GLU A 194 -22.71 -12.91 20.75
C GLU A 194 -21.63 -13.18 19.69
N VAL A 195 -21.86 -12.76 18.44
CA VAL A 195 -20.86 -12.88 17.37
C VAL A 195 -19.60 -12.08 17.69
N SER A 196 -19.73 -10.86 18.20
CA SER A 196 -18.56 -10.03 18.53
C SER A 196 -17.71 -10.69 19.60
N GLU A 197 -18.35 -11.28 20.61
CA GLU A 197 -17.69 -11.99 21.68
C GLU A 197 -17.04 -13.29 21.18
N ALA A 198 -17.76 -14.11 20.40
CA ALA A 198 -17.22 -15.33 19.81
C ALA A 198 -16.00 -15.05 18.91
N VAL A 199 -16.05 -13.99 18.10
CA VAL A 199 -14.91 -13.57 17.27
C VAL A 199 -13.74 -13.10 18.13
N ARG A 200 -14.00 -12.37 19.22
CA ARG A 200 -12.97 -11.89 20.14
C ARG A 200 -12.27 -13.07 20.82
N THR A 201 -13.02 -14.04 21.33
CA THR A 201 -12.49 -15.26 21.97
C THR A 201 -11.68 -16.08 20.98
N TRP A 202 -12.23 -16.38 19.81
CA TRP A 202 -11.51 -17.15 18.78
C TRP A 202 -10.21 -16.47 18.35
N ARG A 203 -10.21 -15.14 18.17
CA ARG A 203 -8.99 -14.38 17.86
C ARG A 203 -7.99 -14.41 19.00
N GLY A 204 -8.47 -14.32 20.25
CA GLY A 204 -7.63 -14.46 21.45
C GLY A 204 -6.93 -15.80 21.48
N GLU A 205 -7.68 -16.90 21.39
CA GLU A 205 -7.12 -18.27 21.38
C GLU A 205 -6.14 -18.50 20.22
N THR A 206 -6.47 -17.98 19.03
CA THR A 206 -5.58 -18.06 17.86
C THR A 206 -4.28 -17.26 18.10
N TRP A 207 -4.38 -16.14 18.81
CA TRP A 207 -3.23 -15.31 19.16
C TRP A 207 -2.37 -15.96 20.24
N ASP A 208 -2.98 -16.56 21.26
CA ASP A 208 -2.29 -17.31 22.30
C ASP A 208 -1.50 -18.47 21.69
N GLN A 209 -2.12 -19.27 20.81
CA GLN A 209 -1.41 -20.30 20.05
C GLN A 209 -0.26 -19.76 19.19
N THR A 210 -0.38 -18.52 18.69
CA THR A 210 0.69 -17.89 17.90
C THR A 210 1.86 -17.49 18.79
N ILE A 211 1.58 -17.00 20.01
CA ILE A 211 2.59 -16.69 21.02
C ILE A 211 3.28 -17.98 21.47
N ASP A 212 2.52 -19.02 21.81
CA ASP A 212 3.06 -20.30 22.27
C ASP A 212 4.03 -20.90 21.24
N ARG A 213 3.59 -21.00 19.97
CA ARG A 213 4.46 -21.46 18.87
C ARG A 213 5.69 -20.58 18.67
N ALA A 214 5.54 -19.26 18.83
CA ALA A 214 6.67 -18.35 18.68
C ALA A 214 7.67 -18.46 19.84
N SER A 215 7.20 -18.87 21.03
CA SER A 215 8.03 -19.08 22.22
C SER A 215 8.86 -20.36 22.17
N GLU A 216 8.52 -21.31 21.29
CA GLU A 216 9.27 -22.57 21.10
C GLU A 216 10.70 -22.35 20.57
N ASN A 217 10.97 -21.24 19.87
CA ASN A 217 12.31 -20.91 19.40
C ASN A 217 12.59 -19.40 19.32
N ASP A 218 13.82 -19.00 19.65
CA ASP A 218 14.24 -17.59 19.66
C ASP A 218 14.08 -16.90 18.28
N SER A 219 14.22 -17.66 17.20
CA SER A 219 14.12 -17.13 15.84
C SER A 219 12.67 -16.72 15.47
N SER A 220 11.67 -17.49 15.90
CA SER A 220 10.25 -17.20 15.71
C SER A 220 9.79 -16.12 16.65
N LEU A 221 10.30 -16.08 17.88
CA LEU A 221 10.05 -15.00 18.84
C LEU A 221 10.56 -13.68 18.28
N TYR A 222 11.79 -13.66 17.73
CA TYR A 222 12.36 -12.50 17.07
C TYR A 222 11.53 -12.08 15.83
N ALA A 223 11.11 -13.04 15.00
CA ALA A 223 10.27 -12.76 13.84
C ALA A 223 8.90 -12.16 14.25
N LEU A 224 8.27 -12.69 15.29
CA LEU A 224 7.01 -12.17 15.83
C LEU A 224 7.19 -10.76 16.42
N ASN A 225 8.23 -10.56 17.23
CA ASN A 225 8.53 -9.25 17.83
C ASN A 225 8.79 -8.19 16.75
N ARG A 226 9.51 -8.55 15.69
CA ARG A 226 9.75 -7.69 14.53
C ARG A 226 8.46 -7.36 13.77
N ALA A 227 7.57 -8.34 13.60
CA ALA A 227 6.27 -8.11 12.96
C ALA A 227 5.38 -7.15 13.78
N LEU A 228 5.43 -7.24 15.11
CA LEU A 228 4.65 -6.40 16.03
C LEU A 228 5.19 -4.97 16.12
N THR A 229 6.50 -4.80 16.27
CA THR A 229 7.13 -3.49 16.42
C THR A 229 7.08 -2.66 15.13
N ARG A 230 6.96 -3.31 13.97
CA ARG A 230 7.05 -2.67 12.64
C ARG A 230 8.27 -1.75 12.52
N ALA A 231 9.32 -2.00 13.31
CA ALA A 231 10.48 -1.14 13.36
C ALA A 231 11.09 -1.12 11.95
N PRO A 232 11.38 0.09 11.40
CA PRO A 232 12.08 0.16 10.13
C PRO A 232 13.38 -0.62 10.25
N LEU A 233 13.74 -1.35 9.20
CA LEU A 233 15.05 -1.98 9.11
C LEU A 233 16.09 -0.91 9.47
N PRO A 234 17.00 -1.18 10.42
CA PRO A 234 18.03 -0.20 10.74
C PRO A 234 18.77 0.16 9.45
N THR A 235 18.95 1.45 9.22
CA THR A 235 19.72 1.91 8.07
C THR A 235 21.18 1.57 8.33
N TYR A 236 21.68 0.52 7.68
CA TYR A 236 23.07 0.11 7.78
C TYR A 236 23.92 0.83 6.74
N PRO A 237 25.10 1.36 7.11
CA PRO A 237 26.02 1.95 6.15
C PRO A 237 26.48 0.88 5.15
N ARG A 238 26.70 1.31 3.90
CA ARG A 238 27.20 0.45 2.83
C ARG A 238 28.69 0.62 2.70
N ASP A 239 29.41 -0.47 2.51
CA ASP A 239 30.84 -0.41 2.19
C ASP A 239 31.07 0.15 0.76
N ARG A 240 32.33 0.36 0.41
CA ARG A 240 32.77 0.83 -0.92
C ARG A 240 32.25 -0.01 -2.09
N ASN A 241 31.87 -1.26 -1.85
CA ASN A 241 31.32 -2.18 -2.85
C ASN A 241 29.79 -2.19 -2.86
N GLY A 242 29.15 -1.31 -2.08
CA GLY A 242 27.69 -1.23 -1.96
C GLY A 242 27.06 -2.31 -1.07
N VAL A 243 27.87 -3.13 -0.38
CA VAL A 243 27.41 -4.23 0.46
C VAL A 243 27.07 -3.72 1.86
N ARG A 244 25.96 -4.20 2.42
CA ARG A 244 25.56 -3.87 3.80
C ARG A 244 26.37 -4.68 4.79
N ARG A 245 27.02 -4.01 5.74
CA ARG A 245 27.74 -4.65 6.83
C ARG A 245 27.00 -4.45 8.15
N PHE A 246 26.89 -5.53 8.93
CA PHE A 246 26.04 -5.56 10.11
C PHE A 246 26.83 -5.51 11.42
N ALA A 247 28.10 -5.92 11.45
CA ALA A 247 28.92 -5.90 12.65
C ALA A 247 29.29 -4.45 13.07
N PRO A 248 29.41 -4.16 14.38
CA PRO A 248 29.78 -2.82 14.86
C PRO A 248 31.15 -2.34 14.34
N THR A 249 32.13 -3.26 14.25
CA THR A 249 33.48 -3.01 13.72
C THR A 249 33.43 -2.55 12.27
N ASP A 250 32.72 -3.29 11.42
CA ASP A 250 32.59 -2.96 10.00
C ASP A 250 31.95 -1.58 9.79
N ARG A 251 30.99 -1.19 10.65
CA ARG A 251 30.35 0.13 10.56
C ARG A 251 31.33 1.25 10.90
N ALA A 252 32.18 1.05 11.90
CA ALA A 252 33.21 2.02 12.27
C ALA A 252 34.21 2.18 11.12
N GLU A 253 34.65 1.08 10.50
CA GLU A 253 35.55 1.12 9.35
C GLU A 253 34.95 1.83 8.13
N ILE A 254 33.66 1.57 7.82
CA ILE A 254 32.97 2.27 6.72
C ILE A 254 32.91 3.78 6.98
N LEU A 255 32.64 4.19 8.23
CA LEU A 255 32.62 5.60 8.62
C LEU A 255 34.01 6.23 8.51
N VAL A 256 35.05 5.55 8.99
CA VAL A 256 36.44 6.01 8.88
C VAL A 256 36.83 6.22 7.42
N ALA A 257 36.54 5.24 6.55
CA ALA A 257 36.85 5.35 5.13
C ALA A 257 36.09 6.51 4.46
N HIS A 258 34.80 6.68 4.77
CA HIS A 258 33.99 7.75 4.21
C HIS A 258 34.45 9.14 4.66
N LEU A 259 34.70 9.31 5.96
CA LEU A 259 35.18 10.58 6.51
C LEU A 259 36.59 10.89 5.99
N GLY A 260 37.48 9.90 5.92
CA GLY A 260 38.82 10.08 5.34
C GLY A 260 38.75 10.63 3.91
N GLN A 261 37.85 10.09 3.08
CA GLN A 261 37.65 10.59 1.72
C GLN A 261 37.08 12.02 1.69
N GLN A 262 36.09 12.35 2.52
CA GLN A 262 35.50 13.68 2.57
C GLN A 262 36.48 14.75 3.06
N PHE A 263 37.38 14.39 3.97
CA PHE A 263 38.36 15.29 4.56
C PHE A 263 39.74 15.20 3.92
N THR A 264 39.83 14.66 2.69
CA THR A 264 41.04 14.77 1.87
C THR A 264 41.01 16.11 1.12
N PRO A 265 42.02 17.00 1.30
CA PRO A 265 42.11 18.24 0.53
C PRO A 265 42.16 17.96 -0.97
N HIS A 266 41.55 18.83 -1.78
CA HIS A 266 41.67 18.73 -3.23
C HIS A 266 43.10 19.09 -3.64
N SER A 267 43.71 18.33 -4.54
CA SER A 267 45.01 18.67 -5.10
C SER A 267 44.94 19.99 -5.85
N VAL A 268 45.83 20.92 -5.52
CA VAL A 268 46.00 22.18 -6.25
C VAL A 268 46.68 21.86 -7.60
N PRO A 269 46.11 22.23 -8.76
CA PRO A 269 46.77 22.09 -10.06
C PRO A 269 48.09 22.89 -10.11
N ASP A 270 49.02 22.56 -11.01
CA ASP A 270 50.32 23.28 -11.06
C ASP A 270 50.21 24.71 -11.64
N ASP A 271 49.11 25.06 -12.31
CA ASP A 271 48.88 26.34 -13.03
C ASP A 271 47.90 27.30 -12.31
N VAL A 272 48.02 27.50 -10.99
CA VAL A 272 47.13 28.41 -10.23
C VAL A 272 47.82 29.74 -9.92
N PRO A 273 47.09 30.88 -9.96
CA PRO A 273 47.66 32.18 -9.59
C PRO A 273 48.31 32.17 -8.20
N PRO A 274 49.40 32.94 -7.98
CA PRO A 274 50.15 32.94 -6.72
C PRO A 274 49.29 33.20 -5.48
N GLU A 275 48.26 34.04 -5.61
CA GLU A 275 47.32 34.37 -4.52
C GLU A 275 46.55 33.16 -3.99
N VAL A 276 46.29 32.15 -4.82
CA VAL A 276 45.58 30.92 -4.41
C VAL A 276 46.52 29.98 -3.67
N VAL A 277 47.80 29.95 -4.06
CA VAL A 277 48.85 29.17 -3.38
C VAL A 277 49.14 29.75 -2.00
N ASP A 278 49.22 31.08 -1.90
CA ASP A 278 49.39 31.79 -0.63
C ASP A 278 48.18 31.55 0.30
N HIS A 279 46.96 31.59 -0.23
CA HIS A 279 45.75 31.28 0.54
C HIS A 279 45.73 29.83 1.03
N HIS A 280 46.10 28.87 0.19
CA HIS A 280 46.17 27.45 0.58
C HIS A 280 47.18 27.23 1.71
N THR A 281 48.37 27.82 1.57
CA THR A 281 49.44 27.76 2.58
C THR A 281 48.97 28.36 3.91
N GLN A 282 48.30 29.52 3.87
CA GLN A 282 47.77 30.17 5.07
C GLN A 282 46.68 29.31 5.76
N VAL A 283 45.82 28.64 5.00
CA VAL A 283 44.81 27.73 5.54
C VAL A 283 45.47 26.50 6.17
N GLU A 284 46.48 25.91 5.54
CA GLU A 284 47.23 24.79 6.10
C GLU A 284 47.92 25.17 7.41
N GLU A 285 48.61 26.31 7.45
CA GLU A 285 49.25 26.83 8.66
C GLU A 285 48.24 27.05 9.80
N ALA A 286 47.09 27.66 9.50
CA ALA A 286 46.03 27.88 10.49
C ALA A 286 45.43 26.57 11.02
N VAL A 287 45.28 25.55 10.16
CA VAL A 287 44.80 24.22 10.56
C VAL A 287 45.84 23.51 11.43
N VAL A 288 47.13 23.56 11.04
CA VAL A 288 48.22 22.99 11.83
C VAL A 288 48.31 23.68 13.19
N GLU A 289 48.23 25.01 13.24
CA GLU A 289 48.20 25.77 14.48
C GLU A 289 47.01 25.35 15.35
N PHE A 290 45.82 25.21 14.77
CA PHE A 290 44.61 24.78 15.48
C PHE A 290 44.76 23.36 16.06
N LEU A 291 45.28 22.41 15.29
CA LEU A 291 45.49 21.02 15.73
C LEU A 291 46.63 20.89 16.76
N SER A 292 47.60 21.80 16.73
CA SER A 292 48.72 21.84 17.67
C SER A 292 48.34 22.43 19.03
N ARG A 293 47.19 23.11 19.14
CA ARG A 293 46.69 23.64 20.41
C ARG A 293 46.26 22.46 21.30
N PRO A 294 46.65 22.44 22.59
CA PRO A 294 46.20 21.41 23.50
C PRO A 294 44.68 21.43 23.58
N ALA A 295 44.07 20.25 23.58
CA ALA A 295 42.63 20.14 23.74
C ALA A 295 42.22 20.91 25.01
N PRO A 296 41.21 21.79 24.94
CA PRO A 296 40.79 22.53 26.12
C PRO A 296 40.43 21.53 27.22
N THR A 297 40.94 21.76 28.43
CA THR A 297 40.53 20.99 29.60
C THR A 297 39.04 21.21 29.78
N LEU A 298 38.24 20.21 29.39
CA LEU A 298 36.83 20.18 29.68
C LEU A 298 36.71 20.17 31.22
N GLY A 299 36.01 21.17 31.78
CA GLY A 299 35.60 21.10 33.18
C GLY A 299 34.80 19.81 33.38
N GLY A 300 35.00 19.12 34.51
CA GLY A 300 34.60 17.73 34.71
C GLY A 300 33.19 17.35 34.22
N ASP A 301 33.04 16.08 33.83
CA ASP A 301 31.80 15.40 33.43
C ASP A 301 30.84 16.14 32.47
N GLU A 302 31.31 17.11 31.69
CA GLU A 302 30.54 17.63 30.55
C GLU A 302 30.57 16.65 29.37
N PHE A 303 29.83 15.56 29.51
CA PHE A 303 29.42 14.74 28.37
C PHE A 303 28.34 15.49 27.60
N MET A 304 28.70 16.09 26.46
CA MET A 304 27.70 16.62 25.53
C MET A 304 26.87 15.47 24.96
N TYR A 305 25.56 15.51 25.19
CA TYR A 305 24.65 14.55 24.57
C TYR A 305 24.55 14.82 23.06
N PRO A 306 24.39 13.79 22.21
CA PRO A 306 24.22 13.97 20.76
C PRO A 306 23.12 14.98 20.37
N ALA A 307 22.10 15.12 21.22
CA ALA A 307 21.03 16.11 21.06
C ALA A 307 21.50 17.56 21.25
N GLU A 308 22.48 17.81 22.12
CA GLU A 308 23.05 19.12 22.41
C GLU A 308 23.98 19.56 21.28
N VAL A 309 24.80 18.63 20.77
CA VAL A 309 25.61 18.83 19.55
C VAL A 309 24.71 19.20 18.37
N ARG A 310 23.62 18.45 18.16
CA ARG A 310 22.64 18.77 17.10
C ARG A 310 22.03 20.17 17.26
N LYS A 311 21.69 20.58 18.49
CA LYS A 311 21.19 21.94 18.78
C LYS A 311 22.25 23.01 18.50
N ALA A 312 23.50 22.77 18.85
CA ALA A 312 24.60 23.70 18.57
C ALA A 312 24.83 23.90 17.07
N ILE A 313 24.85 22.80 16.30
CA ILE A 313 24.98 22.84 14.83
C ILE A 313 23.84 23.64 14.18
N LEU A 314 22.60 23.44 14.64
CA LEU A 314 21.44 24.19 14.12
C LEU A 314 21.51 25.69 14.44
N ARG A 315 22.04 26.06 15.61
CA ARG A 315 22.25 27.48 15.99
C ARG A 315 23.31 28.16 15.13
N LEU A 316 24.35 27.45 14.72
CA LEU A 316 25.40 27.96 13.84
C LEU A 316 24.85 28.20 12.41
N HIS A 317 24.03 27.29 11.89
CA HIS A 317 23.39 27.44 10.57
C HIS A 317 22.35 28.59 10.55
N GLY A 318 21.70 28.88 11.69
CA GLY A 318 20.77 30.00 11.81
C GLY A 318 21.42 31.39 11.74
N ARG A 319 22.71 31.51 12.07
CA ARG A 319 23.44 32.80 12.04
C ARG A 319 23.90 33.21 10.64
N ASN A 320 24.24 32.26 9.77
CA ASN A 320 24.70 32.59 8.40
C ASN A 320 23.59 33.14 7.48
N ARG A 321 22.31 32.88 7.76
CA ARG A 321 21.20 33.49 6.99
C ARG A 321 20.92 34.96 7.34
N ARG A 322 21.39 35.47 8.49
CA ARG A 322 21.18 36.88 8.88
C ARG A 322 22.28 37.83 8.40
N ARG A 323 23.46 37.33 8.04
CA ARG A 323 24.54 38.16 7.45
C ARG A 323 24.42 38.34 5.93
N ALA A 324 23.71 37.47 5.22
CA ALA A 324 23.47 37.61 3.78
C ALA A 324 22.25 38.47 3.40
N ALA A 325 21.54 39.03 4.39
CA ALA A 325 20.37 39.92 4.17
C ALA A 325 20.67 41.40 4.50
N THR A 326 21.90 41.72 4.87
CA THR A 326 22.41 43.09 5.06
C THR A 326 23.78 43.17 4.41
N GLY A 327 23.76 43.28 3.08
CA GLY A 327 24.90 43.45 2.19
C GLY A 327 24.33 43.79 0.82
#